data_AF-A0A810N827-F1
#
_entry.id   AF-A0A810N827-F1
#
_cell.length_a   1.000
_cell.length_b   1.000
_cell.length_c   1.000
_cell.angle_alpha   90.00
_cell.angle_beta   90.00
_cell.angle_gamma   90.00
#
_symmetry.space_group_name_H-M   'P 1'
#
loop_
_entity.id
_entity.type
_entity.pdbx_description
1 polymer ?
#
loop_
_entity_poly.entity_id
_entity_poly.type
_entity_poly.pdbx_seq_one_letter_code
_entity_poly.pdbx_strand_id
1 'polypeptide(L)'
;MIVWRLVASNNRVLGVSATGFPAVQDAITAIRTVRDGTSTASIEVLHVPDRDWTWRMHGGEGTVIAVSYRSYKRRIDCRRATERFAAAAPYAEVDPAVGRRGRFWSADQGVD
;
A
#
# COMPACT_ATOMS: atom_id res chain seq x y z
N MET A 1 2.82 -13.23 -10.93
CA MET A 1 2.13 -11.97 -10.60
C MET A 1 2.96 -11.20 -9.59
N ILE A 2 3.30 -9.97 -9.92
CA ILE A 2 4.06 -9.02 -9.10
C ILE A 2 3.05 -8.12 -8.40
N VAL A 3 3.30 -7.82 -7.14
CA VAL A 3 2.49 -6.88 -6.36
C VAL A 3 3.42 -5.84 -5.78
N TRP A 4 2.91 -4.63 -5.58
CA TRP A 4 3.63 -3.61 -4.85
C TRP A 4 3.00 -3.41 -3.48
N ARG A 5 3.82 -2.92 -2.54
CA ARG A 5 3.37 -2.49 -1.22
C ARG A 5 4.06 -1.17 -0.89
N LEU A 6 3.29 -0.24 -0.33
CA LEU A 6 3.84 0.96 0.27
C LEU A 6 4.22 0.65 1.72
N VAL A 7 5.48 0.87 2.09
CA VAL A 7 6.00 0.57 3.42
C VAL A 7 6.55 1.85 4.03
N ALA A 8 6.16 2.14 5.28
CA ALA A 8 6.70 3.25 6.05
C ALA A 8 8.11 2.95 6.56
N SER A 9 8.83 3.98 7.02
CA SER A 9 10.18 3.85 7.62
C SER A 9 10.25 2.88 8.80
N ASN A 10 9.16 2.71 9.56
CA ASN A 10 9.04 1.73 10.65
C ASN A 10 8.62 0.33 10.16
N ASN A 11 8.84 0.00 8.89
CA ASN A 11 8.51 -1.26 8.23
C ASN A 11 7.01 -1.61 8.24
N ARG A 12 6.12 -0.65 8.53
CA ARG A 12 4.67 -0.86 8.49
C ARG A 12 4.15 -0.74 7.06
N VAL A 13 3.42 -1.75 6.59
CA VAL A 13 2.68 -1.68 5.33
C VAL A 13 1.53 -0.67 5.47
N LEU A 14 1.56 0.34 4.63
CA LEU A 14 0.54 1.39 4.58
C LEU A 14 -0.58 1.05 3.58
N GLY A 15 -0.25 0.39 2.47
CA GLY A 15 -1.20 -0.06 1.44
C GLY A 15 -0.54 -1.00 0.44
N VAL A 16 -1.36 -1.70 -0.34
CA VAL A 16 -0.89 -2.65 -1.38
C VAL A 16 -1.66 -2.46 -2.68
N SER A 17 -1.12 -3.03 -3.75
CA SER A 17 -1.84 -3.09 -5.03
C SER A 17 -3.16 -3.84 -4.91
N ALA A 18 -4.19 -3.34 -5.61
CA ALA A 18 -5.50 -4.00 -5.64
C ALA A 18 -5.46 -5.34 -6.39
N THR A 19 -4.57 -5.45 -7.38
CA THR A 19 -4.37 -6.63 -8.22
C THR A 19 -2.88 -6.95 -8.33
N GLY A 20 -2.56 -8.10 -8.93
CA GLY A 20 -1.21 -8.43 -9.36
C GLY A 20 -0.95 -8.02 -10.79
N PHE A 21 0.32 -7.79 -11.11
CA PHE A 21 0.81 -7.36 -12.41
C PHE A 21 1.67 -8.45 -13.08
N PRO A 22 1.69 -8.53 -14.42
CA PRO A 22 2.49 -9.54 -15.11
C PRO A 22 3.99 -9.22 -15.12
N ALA A 23 4.38 -7.93 -15.20
CA ALA A 23 5.78 -7.50 -15.15
C ALA A 23 6.07 -6.41 -14.09
N VAL A 24 7.35 -6.23 -13.76
CA VAL A 24 7.82 -5.19 -12.82
C VAL A 24 7.45 -3.81 -13.36
N GLN A 25 7.60 -3.60 -14.67
CA GLN A 25 7.30 -2.32 -15.31
C GLN A 25 5.83 -1.94 -15.17
N ASP A 26 4.90 -2.90 -15.26
CA ASP A 26 3.47 -2.68 -15.05
C ASP A 26 3.18 -2.27 -13.61
N ALA A 27 3.84 -2.91 -12.64
CA ALA A 27 3.73 -2.54 -11.23
C ALA A 27 4.30 -1.13 -10.98
N ILE A 28 5.41 -0.75 -11.62
CA ILE A 28 5.97 0.61 -11.54
C ILE A 28 5.01 1.64 -12.12
N THR A 29 4.38 1.35 -13.27
CA THR A 29 3.34 2.21 -13.84
C THR A 29 2.17 2.38 -12.87
N ALA A 30 1.69 1.30 -12.25
CA ALA A 30 0.62 1.38 -11.27
C ALA A 30 1.02 2.17 -10.00
N ILE A 31 2.28 2.08 -9.55
CA ILE A 31 2.79 2.90 -8.46
C ILE A 31 2.72 4.38 -8.85
N ARG A 32 3.15 4.75 -10.07
CA ARG A 32 3.06 6.15 -10.56
C ARG A 32 1.63 6.65 -10.56
N THR A 33 0.67 5.84 -11.04
CA THR A 33 -0.76 6.18 -10.99
C THR A 33 -1.24 6.46 -9.57
N VAL A 34 -0.80 5.68 -8.58
CA VAL A 34 -1.12 5.95 -7.17
C VAL A 34 -0.48 7.25 -6.70
N ARG A 35 0.82 7.47 -6.96
CA ARG A 35 1.55 8.67 -6.54
C ARG A 35 0.89 9.94 -7.08
N ASP A 36 0.67 9.98 -8.38
CA ASP A 36 0.12 11.14 -9.09
C ASP A 36 -1.36 11.35 -8.77
N GLY A 37 -2.09 10.26 -8.55
CA GLY A 37 -3.49 10.30 -8.18
C GLY A 37 -3.75 10.72 -6.74
N THR A 38 -2.77 10.71 -5.82
CA THR A 38 -3.06 10.88 -4.38
C THR A 38 -3.71 12.24 -4.04
N SER A 39 -3.47 13.29 -4.83
CA SER A 39 -4.10 14.60 -4.64
C SER A 39 -5.54 14.71 -5.15
N THR A 40 -5.97 13.83 -6.06
CA THR A 40 -7.27 13.90 -6.75
C THR A 40 -8.15 12.66 -6.55
N ALA A 41 -7.54 11.55 -6.14
CA ALA A 41 -8.19 10.28 -5.93
C ALA A 41 -9.07 10.29 -4.67
N SER A 42 -10.21 9.61 -4.76
CA SER A 42 -11.01 9.30 -3.59
C SER A 42 -10.45 8.07 -2.88
N ILE A 43 -10.37 8.15 -1.55
CA ILE A 43 -10.12 6.99 -0.70
C ILE A 43 -11.41 6.67 0.06
N GLU A 44 -12.03 5.55 -0.30
CA GLU A 44 -13.23 5.06 0.34
C GLU A 44 -12.87 4.29 1.61
N VAL A 45 -13.55 4.59 2.72
CA VAL A 45 -13.54 3.79 3.95
C VAL A 45 -14.85 3.01 4.02
N LEU A 46 -14.76 1.69 3.93
CA LEU A 46 -15.90 0.79 3.86
C LEU A 46 -15.94 -0.17 5.05
N HIS A 47 -17.15 -0.49 5.49
CA HIS A 47 -17.40 -1.57 6.43
C HIS A 47 -17.74 -2.82 5.63
N VAL A 48 -17.02 -3.91 5.86
CA VAL A 48 -17.36 -5.20 5.23
C VAL A 48 -18.29 -5.94 6.21
N PRO A 49 -19.46 -6.44 5.77
CA PRO A 49 -20.35 -7.22 6.63
C PRO A 49 -19.63 -8.41 7.28
N ASP A 50 -19.93 -8.68 8.55
CA ASP A 50 -19.27 -9.71 9.39
C ASP A 50 -17.73 -9.59 9.48
N ARG A 51 -17.22 -8.41 9.13
CA ARG A 51 -15.81 -8.09 9.03
C ARG A 51 -15.55 -6.70 9.61
N ASP A 52 -14.28 -6.38 9.65
CA ASP A 52 -13.76 -5.12 10.11
C ASP A 52 -13.78 -4.06 8.98
N TRP A 53 -13.49 -2.82 9.33
CA TRP A 53 -13.34 -1.71 8.40
C TRP A 53 -12.11 -1.87 7.50
N THR A 54 -12.22 -1.50 6.24
CA THR A 54 -11.12 -1.46 5.28
C THR A 54 -11.21 -0.20 4.41
N TRP A 55 -10.20 0.04 3.58
CA TRP A 55 -10.18 1.16 2.67
C TRP A 55 -9.70 0.75 1.28
N ARG A 56 -10.12 1.53 0.28
CA ARG A 56 -9.76 1.40 -1.14
C ARG A 56 -9.51 2.78 -1.73
N MET A 57 -8.47 2.92 -2.54
CA MET A 57 -8.21 4.13 -3.32
C MET A 57 -8.68 3.91 -4.75
N HIS A 58 -9.42 4.88 -5.28
CA HIS A 58 -9.93 4.87 -6.64
C HIS A 58 -9.12 5.83 -7.54
N GLY A 59 -8.73 5.34 -8.71
CA GLY A 59 -8.13 6.15 -9.77
C GLY A 59 -9.18 6.93 -10.57
N GLY A 60 -8.73 7.62 -11.63
CA GLY A 60 -9.56 8.54 -12.44
C GLY A 60 -10.79 7.93 -13.12
N GLU A 61 -10.85 6.62 -13.31
CA GLU A 61 -12.01 5.90 -13.90
C GLU A 61 -12.80 5.09 -12.85
N GLY A 62 -12.61 5.39 -11.56
CA GLY A 62 -13.25 4.62 -10.47
C GLY A 62 -12.60 3.26 -10.19
N THR A 63 -11.59 2.87 -10.97
CA THR A 63 -10.81 1.63 -10.77
C THR A 63 -10.12 1.66 -9.41
N VAL A 64 -10.25 0.58 -8.64
CA VAL A 64 -9.52 0.43 -7.38
C VAL A 64 -8.05 0.14 -7.70
N ILE A 65 -7.16 1.06 -7.34
CA ILE A 65 -5.73 0.98 -7.64
C ILE A 65 -4.88 0.62 -6.42
N ALA A 66 -5.36 0.92 -5.21
CA ALA A 66 -4.73 0.54 -3.96
C ALA A 66 -5.76 0.10 -2.92
N VAL A 67 -5.37 -0.83 -2.05
CA VAL A 67 -6.24 -1.33 -0.98
C VAL A 67 -5.48 -1.42 0.34
N SER A 68 -6.24 -1.45 1.43
CA SER A 68 -5.68 -1.76 2.73
C SER A 68 -5.08 -3.16 2.78
N TYR A 69 -3.89 -3.28 3.36
CA TYR A 69 -3.24 -4.57 3.65
C TYR A 69 -3.98 -5.39 4.72
N ARG A 70 -4.70 -4.70 5.61
CA ARG A 70 -5.40 -5.32 6.75
C ARG A 70 -6.73 -4.65 7.02
N SER A 71 -7.58 -5.29 7.79
CA SER A 71 -8.80 -4.69 8.30
C SER A 71 -8.62 -4.05 9.69
N TYR A 72 -9.56 -3.21 10.09
CA TYR A 72 -9.54 -2.42 11.33
C TYR A 72 -10.85 -2.55 12.09
N LYS A 73 -10.79 -2.84 13.40
CA LYS A 73 -11.97 -2.97 14.26
C LYS A 73 -12.81 -1.69 14.35
N ARG A 74 -12.20 -0.51 14.13
CA ARG A 74 -12.86 0.79 14.25
C ARG A 74 -12.69 1.61 12.98
N ARG A 75 -13.76 2.30 12.57
CA ARG A 75 -13.75 3.23 11.43
C ARG A 75 -12.66 4.31 11.54
N ILE A 76 -12.46 4.85 12.74
CA ILE A 76 -11.44 5.88 12.99
C ILE A 76 -10.02 5.36 12.74
N ASP A 77 -9.73 4.11 13.11
CA ASP A 77 -8.41 3.52 12.90
C ASP A 77 -8.17 3.24 11.41
N CYS A 78 -9.22 2.84 10.68
CA CYS A 78 -9.19 2.72 9.24
C CYS A 78 -8.92 4.06 8.55
N ARG A 79 -9.62 5.13 8.95
CA ARG A 79 -9.39 6.48 8.43
C ARG A 79 -7.98 7.00 8.72
N ARG A 80 -7.46 6.79 9.92
CA ARG A 80 -6.06 7.11 10.21
C ARG A 80 -5.08 6.32 9.35
N ALA A 81 -5.45 5.14 8.87
CA ALA A 81 -4.61 4.40 7.93
C ALA A 81 -4.63 5.03 6.53
N THR A 82 -5.79 5.53 6.06
CA THR A 82 -5.88 6.25 4.79
C THR A 82 -5.07 7.52 4.80
N GLU A 83 -5.11 8.29 5.90
CA GLU A 83 -4.30 9.51 6.08
C GLU A 83 -2.80 9.23 5.97
N ARG A 84 -2.31 8.16 6.62
CA ARG A 84 -0.90 7.77 6.53
C ARG A 84 -0.50 7.33 5.13
N PHE A 85 -1.37 6.57 4.46
CA PHE A 85 -1.14 6.16 3.08
C PHE A 85 -1.07 7.39 2.16
N ALA A 86 -2.04 8.30 2.24
CA ALA A 86 -2.10 9.50 1.41
C ALA A 86 -0.93 10.47 1.68
N ALA A 87 -0.47 10.57 2.92
CA ALA A 87 0.70 11.39 3.26
C ALA A 87 2.01 10.82 2.71
N ALA A 88 2.14 9.48 2.65
CA ALA A 88 3.37 8.82 2.25
C ALA A 88 3.45 8.56 0.73
N ALA A 89 2.33 8.25 0.09
CA ALA A 89 2.30 7.80 -1.30
C ALA A 89 3.00 8.76 -2.28
N PRO A 90 2.76 10.09 -2.29
CA PRO A 90 3.36 11.00 -3.28
C PRO A 90 4.90 10.97 -3.29
N TYR A 91 5.49 10.77 -2.11
CA TYR A 91 6.94 10.84 -1.87
C TYR A 91 7.62 9.48 -1.87
N ALA A 92 6.88 8.40 -2.09
CA ALA A 92 7.42 7.05 -2.03
C ALA A 92 8.37 6.79 -3.21
N GLU A 93 9.59 6.39 -2.89
CA GLU A 93 10.55 5.89 -3.87
C GLU A 93 10.26 4.42 -4.20
N VAL A 94 10.54 4.04 -5.45
CA VAL A 94 10.49 2.63 -5.85
C VAL A 94 11.85 2.03 -5.57
N ASP A 95 11.92 1.13 -4.59
CA ASP A 95 13.14 0.37 -4.34
C ASP A 95 13.27 -0.76 -5.39
N PRO A 96 14.26 -0.67 -6.31
CA PRO A 96 14.46 -1.68 -7.35
C PRO A 96 14.93 -3.03 -6.79
N ALA A 97 15.39 -3.10 -5.54
CA ALA A 97 15.83 -4.34 -4.89
C ALA A 97 14.67 -5.21 -4.38
N VAL A 98 13.44 -4.67 -4.31
CA VAL A 98 12.24 -5.38 -3.82
C VAL A 98 11.64 -6.26 -4.92
N GLY A 99 12.43 -7.24 -5.37
CA GLY A 99 12.02 -8.31 -6.29
C GLY A 99 12.46 -9.70 -5.83
N ARG A 100 13.28 -9.81 -4.78
CA ARG A 100 13.73 -11.10 -4.24
C ARG A 100 12.77 -11.56 -3.15
N ARG A 101 11.88 -12.48 -3.51
CA ARG A 101 11.11 -13.29 -2.56
C ARG A 101 12.06 -13.90 -1.52
N GLY A 102 11.91 -13.48 -0.26
CA GLY A 102 12.29 -14.27 0.91
C GLY A 102 13.58 -13.85 1.62
N ARG A 103 13.43 -13.48 2.89
CA ARG A 103 14.46 -13.30 3.94
C ARG A 103 15.42 -12.12 3.77
N PHE A 104 15.09 -11.01 4.43
CA PHE A 104 16.09 -10.37 5.29
C PHE A 104 15.85 -10.87 6.72
N TRP A 105 16.57 -11.93 7.09
CA TRP A 105 16.99 -12.15 8.47
C TRP A 105 18.23 -11.27 8.63
N SER A 106 18.27 -10.39 9.63
CA SER A 106 19.54 -10.02 10.27
C SER A 106 19.54 -10.79 11.57
N ALA A 107 20.13 -11.99 11.54
CA ALA A 107 20.86 -12.49 12.69
C ALA A 107 22.24 -11.83 12.62
N ASP A 108 22.79 -11.53 13.79
CA ASP A 108 24.08 -10.90 14.05
C ASP A 108 24.16 -9.38 13.82
N GLN A 109 23.93 -8.64 14.91
CA GLN A 109 25.08 -8.15 15.67
C GLN A 109 24.84 -8.44 17.16
N GLY A 110 25.36 -9.56 17.63
CA GLY A 110 25.89 -9.66 18.98
C GLY A 110 27.38 -9.33 18.90
N VAL A 111 27.73 -8.14 19.39
CA VAL A 111 28.95 -7.67 20.08
C VAL A 111 28.53 -6.28 20.61
N ASP A 112 28.52 -5.95 21.90
CA ASP A 112 29.34 -6.37 23.04
C ASP A 112 28.51 -6.81 24.26
#